data_AF-A0AAV4HB54-F1
#
_entry.id   AF-A0AAV4HB54-F1
#
_cell.length_a   1.000
_cell.length_b   1.000
_cell.length_c   1.000
_cell.angle_alpha   90.00
_cell.angle_beta   90.00
_cell.angle_gamma   90.00
#
_symmetry.space_group_name_H-M   'P 1'
#
loop_
_entity.id
_entity.type
_entity.pdbx_description
1 polymer ?
#
loop_
_entity_poly.entity_id
_entity_poly.type
_entity_poly.pdbx_seq_one_letter_code
_entity_poly.pdbx_strand_id
1 'polypeptide(L)'
;MCLIIFLDNKKKCYLVLQSLLILFLPSKPNLVRWGKKDDPTCPLCHDRQTTEHVLSSCKVALSHRRYTWRYNRVLRELASVISTAKGQSIPPSPSLTIFTTEGGAETWCGRLNTASIQRKGLLDSCDDREVSADLPEWDKHPDVIRRTTLRPDIVILSLSTRQFIMVEH
;
A
#
# COMPACT_ATOMS: atom_id res chain seq x y z
N MET A 1 9.84 -0.93 -6.28
CA MET A 1 9.85 0.36 -5.53
C MET A 1 8.41 0.83 -5.52
N CYS A 2 7.72 0.60 -4.39
CA CYS A 2 6.28 0.45 -4.29
C CYS A 2 5.45 1.57 -4.94
N LEU A 3 4.50 1.15 -5.79
CA LEU A 3 3.39 1.99 -6.24
C LEU A 3 2.07 1.21 -6.20
N ILE A 4 1.48 1.03 -5.01
CA ILE A 4 0.06 0.66 -4.89
C ILE A 4 -0.77 1.93 -5.10
N ILE A 5 -1.52 2.03 -6.20
CA ILE A 5 -2.54 3.07 -6.36
C ILE A 5 -3.86 2.45 -6.84
N PHE A 6 -4.82 2.42 -5.92
CA PHE A 6 -6.25 2.33 -6.23
C PHE A 6 -6.65 3.56 -7.06
N LEU A 7 -7.23 3.30 -8.23
CA LEU A 7 -7.67 4.31 -9.16
C LEU A 7 -9.04 4.85 -8.74
N ASP A 8 -9.09 6.01 -8.08
CA ASP A 8 -10.28 6.87 -8.10
C ASP A 8 -9.94 8.29 -8.60
N ASN A 9 -10.94 8.92 -9.20
CA ASN A 9 -10.88 9.84 -10.33
C ASN A 9 -10.57 11.30 -9.93
N LYS A 10 -9.42 11.55 -9.27
CA LYS A 10 -8.91 12.89 -8.88
C LYS A 10 -7.42 13.09 -9.23
N LYS A 11 -6.93 12.39 -10.27
CA LYS A 11 -5.52 12.05 -10.53
C LYS A 11 -4.64 13.12 -11.21
N LYS A 12 -4.45 14.30 -10.62
CA LYS A 12 -3.33 15.18 -11.06
C LYS A 12 -2.41 15.68 -9.95
N CYS A 13 -2.83 15.65 -8.68
CA CYS A 13 -2.00 16.19 -7.59
C CYS A 13 -1.15 15.15 -6.83
N TYR A 14 -1.47 13.86 -6.91
CA TYR A 14 -0.83 12.83 -6.07
C TYR A 14 0.54 12.34 -6.57
N LEU A 15 0.80 12.45 -7.88
CA LEU A 15 2.09 12.04 -8.48
C LEU A 15 3.26 12.93 -8.04
N VAL A 16 3.00 14.19 -7.67
CA VAL A 16 4.06 15.12 -7.25
C VAL A 16 4.43 14.91 -5.77
N LEU A 17 3.47 14.52 -4.93
CA LEU A 17 3.69 14.34 -3.48
C LEU A 17 4.50 13.08 -3.14
N GLN A 18 4.36 12.00 -3.90
CA GLN A 18 5.03 10.72 -3.59
C GLN A 18 6.55 10.78 -3.80
N SER A 19 7.02 11.49 -4.82
CA SER A 19 8.45 11.72 -5.06
C SER A 19 9.07 12.67 -4.03
N LEU A 20 8.30 13.66 -3.56
CA LEU A 20 8.75 14.61 -2.53
C LEU A 20 8.90 13.96 -1.16
N LEU A 21 8.01 13.03 -0.79
CA LEU A 21 8.05 12.35 0.51
C LEU A 21 9.38 11.60 0.72
N ILE A 22 9.98 11.06 -0.35
CA ILE A 22 11.25 10.34 -0.29
C ILE A 22 12.40 11.23 0.21
N LEU A 23 12.37 12.51 -0.14
CA LEU A 23 13.39 13.49 0.25
C LEU A 23 13.30 13.87 1.75
N PHE A 24 12.16 13.64 2.39
CA PHE A 24 11.94 13.91 3.81
C PHE A 24 12.16 12.69 4.71
N LEU A 25 12.58 11.53 4.18
CA LEU A 25 12.91 10.40 5.05
C LEU A 25 14.09 10.74 5.98
N PRO A 26 14.12 10.16 7.19
CA PRO A 26 15.21 10.32 8.15
C PRO A 26 16.48 9.56 7.73
N SER A 27 17.02 9.87 6.55
CA SER A 27 18.37 9.44 6.12
C SER A 27 19.43 10.13 6.98
N LYS A 28 20.60 9.51 7.19
CA LYS A 28 21.63 10.15 8.02
C LYS A 28 22.03 11.57 7.57
N PRO A 29 22.20 11.88 6.27
CA PRO A 29 22.44 13.25 5.80
C PRO A 29 21.31 14.22 6.22
N ASN A 30 20.05 13.79 6.16
CA ASN A 30 18.93 14.60 6.63
C ASN A 30 18.95 14.77 8.16
N LEU A 31 19.28 13.70 8.90
CA LEU A 31 19.43 13.77 10.36
C LEU A 31 20.55 14.71 10.79
N VAL A 32 21.66 14.74 10.05
CA VAL A 32 22.74 15.71 10.26
C VAL A 32 22.25 17.13 9.98
N ARG A 33 21.54 17.33 8.86
CA ARG A 33 20.93 18.63 8.53
C ARG A 33 19.94 19.10 9.58
N TRP A 34 19.25 18.18 10.26
CA TRP A 34 18.32 18.48 11.36
C TRP A 34 18.98 18.57 12.74
N GLY A 35 20.31 18.44 12.85
CA GLY A 35 21.04 18.47 14.12
C GLY A 35 20.72 17.29 15.05
N LYS A 36 20.28 16.15 14.50
CA LYS A 36 19.97 14.93 15.26
C LYS A 36 21.11 13.91 15.28
N LYS A 37 22.09 14.04 14.39
CA LYS A 37 23.31 13.23 14.32
C LYS A 37 24.46 14.07 13.81
N ASP A 38 25.69 13.68 14.14
CA ASP A 38 26.89 14.42 13.69
C ASP A 38 27.47 13.86 12.38
N ASP A 39 27.23 12.57 12.11
CA ASP A 39 27.86 11.85 11.01
C ASP A 39 26.85 11.34 9.96
N PRO A 40 27.02 11.69 8.66
CA PRO A 40 26.16 11.24 7.56
C PRO A 40 26.49 9.84 7.03
N THR A 41 27.48 9.12 7.58
CA THR A 41 27.89 7.81 7.03
C THR A 41 26.94 6.66 7.37
N CYS A 42 26.93 5.66 6.50
CA CYS A 42 26.17 4.43 6.65
C CYS A 42 26.84 3.54 7.70
N PRO A 43 26.10 3.02 8.70
CA PRO A 43 26.69 2.16 9.73
C PRO A 43 27.10 0.77 9.23
N LEU A 44 26.79 0.42 7.97
CA LEU A 44 27.06 -0.91 7.41
C LEU A 44 28.26 -0.95 6.48
N CYS A 45 28.41 0.07 5.63
CA CYS A 45 29.43 0.12 4.59
C CYS A 45 30.27 1.39 4.65
N HIS A 46 30.00 2.28 5.61
CA HIS A 46 30.73 3.53 5.85
C HIS A 46 30.69 4.56 4.69
N ASP A 47 30.04 4.26 3.58
CA ASP A 47 29.71 5.23 2.53
C ASP A 47 28.68 6.27 3.01
N ARG A 48 28.57 7.39 2.30
CA ARG A 48 27.55 8.41 2.59
C ARG A 48 26.12 7.84 2.47
N GLN A 49 25.34 7.91 3.54
CA GLN A 49 24.03 7.24 3.63
C GLN A 49 22.88 8.08 3.05
N THR A 50 22.87 8.33 1.75
CA THR A 50 21.71 8.98 1.10
C THR A 50 20.42 8.15 1.24
N THR A 51 19.27 8.76 0.96
CA THR A 51 17.98 8.05 0.91
C THR A 51 18.03 6.89 -0.08
N GLU A 52 18.55 7.13 -1.29
CA GLU A 52 18.80 6.10 -2.30
C GLU A 52 19.71 4.97 -1.78
N HIS A 53 20.79 5.32 -1.08
CA HIS A 53 21.67 4.32 -0.47
C HIS A 53 20.93 3.37 0.47
N VAL A 54 20.06 3.90 1.34
CA VAL A 54 19.25 3.07 2.26
C VAL A 54 18.26 2.18 1.51
N LEU A 55 17.64 2.71 0.46
CA LEU A 55 16.54 2.08 -0.26
C LEU A 55 16.99 1.04 -1.29
N SER A 56 18.15 1.23 -1.94
CA SER A 56 18.59 0.34 -3.03
C SER A 56 20.10 0.15 -3.18
N SER A 57 20.93 1.12 -2.76
CA SER A 57 22.32 1.19 -3.24
C SER A 57 23.39 0.78 -2.21
N CYS A 58 23.01 0.26 -1.04
CA CYS A 58 23.96 -0.21 -0.03
C CYS A 58 24.46 -1.63 -0.35
N LYS A 59 25.74 -1.73 -0.71
CA LYS A 59 26.40 -3.01 -1.07
C LYS A 59 26.31 -4.06 0.04
N VAL A 60 26.57 -3.66 1.29
CA VAL A 60 26.51 -4.56 2.45
C VAL A 60 25.06 -4.97 2.78
N ALA A 61 24.10 -4.06 2.59
CA ALA A 61 22.69 -4.42 2.78
C ALA A 61 22.22 -5.42 1.71
N LEU A 62 22.71 -5.29 0.48
CA LEU A 62 22.44 -6.21 -0.62
C LEU A 62 23.03 -7.60 -0.37
N SER A 63 24.31 -7.67 0.03
CA SER A 63 24.97 -8.94 0.33
C SER A 63 24.31 -9.66 1.50
N HIS A 64 23.92 -8.93 2.55
CA HIS A 64 23.21 -9.47 3.71
C HIS A 64 21.71 -9.72 3.48
N ARG A 65 21.22 -9.65 2.23
CA ARG A 65 19.80 -9.90 1.87
C ARG A 65 18.80 -9.02 2.63
N ARG A 66 19.21 -7.85 3.11
CA ARG A 66 18.32 -6.96 3.90
C ARG A 66 17.18 -6.39 3.06
N TYR A 67 17.39 -6.18 1.77
CA TYR A 67 16.32 -5.75 0.86
C TYR A 67 15.23 -6.82 0.74
N THR A 68 15.64 -8.08 0.52
CA THR A 68 14.73 -9.23 0.51
C THR A 68 13.98 -9.35 1.84
N TRP A 69 14.67 -9.19 2.98
CA TRP A 69 14.01 -9.24 4.28
C TRP A 69 12.94 -8.14 4.44
N ARG A 70 13.25 -6.89 4.06
CA ARG A 70 12.27 -5.78 4.12
C ARG A 70 11.09 -6.03 3.21
N TYR A 71 11.35 -6.47 1.98
CA TYR A 71 10.31 -6.82 1.01
C TYR A 71 9.40 -7.93 1.54
N ASN A 72 9.97 -9.04 2.03
CA ASN A 72 9.21 -10.13 2.65
C ASN A 72 8.43 -9.67 3.89
N ARG A 73 8.95 -8.69 4.65
CA ARG A 73 8.22 -8.12 5.78
C ARG A 73 6.99 -7.36 5.30
N VAL A 74 7.13 -6.50 4.29
CA VAL A 74 6.01 -5.73 3.72
C VAL A 74 4.95 -6.65 3.14
N LEU A 75 5.34 -7.66 2.36
CA LEU A 75 4.40 -8.64 1.81
C LEU A 75 3.62 -9.37 2.91
N ARG A 76 4.30 -9.79 3.99
CA ARG A 76 3.65 -10.47 5.11
C ARG A 76 2.63 -9.59 5.82
N GLU A 77 2.97 -8.33 6.06
CA GLU A 77 2.01 -7.38 6.68
C GLU A 77 0.82 -7.09 5.76
N LEU A 78 1.06 -6.88 4.46
CA LEU A 78 -0.01 -6.68 3.49
C LEU A 78 -0.94 -7.88 3.40
N ALA A 79 -0.39 -9.09 3.28
CA ALA A 79 -1.18 -10.33 3.26
C ALA A 79 -1.99 -10.51 4.54
N SER A 80 -1.40 -10.19 5.70
CA SER A 80 -2.09 -10.23 7.00
C SER A 80 -3.26 -9.25 7.07
N VAL A 81 -3.05 -7.98 6.70
CA VAL A 81 -4.10 -6.96 6.68
C VAL A 81 -5.22 -7.34 5.71
N ILE A 82 -4.88 -7.81 4.50
CA ILE A 82 -5.88 -8.25 3.53
C ILE A 82 -6.69 -9.41 4.10
N SER A 83 -6.03 -10.43 4.67
CA SER A 83 -6.69 -11.61 5.24
C SER A 83 -7.65 -11.25 6.38
N THR A 84 -7.24 -10.29 7.23
CA THR A 84 -8.00 -9.88 8.43
C THR A 84 -9.11 -8.86 8.13
N ALA A 85 -9.04 -8.11 7.03
CA ALA A 85 -10.01 -7.08 6.65
C ALA A 85 -11.41 -7.62 6.25
N LYS A 86 -11.85 -8.78 6.76
CA LYS A 86 -13.18 -9.34 6.49
C LYS A 86 -14.25 -8.40 7.03
N GLY A 87 -15.09 -7.88 6.13
CA GLY A 87 -16.39 -7.31 6.48
C GLY A 87 -16.38 -6.13 7.44
N GLN A 88 -15.34 -5.28 7.45
CA GLN A 88 -15.56 -3.93 7.96
C GLN A 88 -16.45 -3.21 6.95
N SER A 89 -17.77 -3.38 7.09
CA SER A 89 -18.71 -2.41 6.54
C SER A 89 -18.30 -1.09 7.17
N ILE A 90 -17.59 -0.26 6.42
CA ILE A 90 -17.41 1.13 6.81
C ILE A 90 -18.86 1.61 6.97
N PRO A 91 -19.32 1.95 8.19
CA PRO A 91 -20.66 2.50 8.34
C PRO A 91 -20.73 3.67 7.35
N PRO A 92 -21.81 3.82 6.57
CA PRO A 92 -21.89 4.88 5.57
C PRO A 92 -21.49 6.17 6.27
N SER A 93 -20.33 6.73 5.90
CA SER A 93 -19.88 7.97 6.51
C SER A 93 -21.02 8.95 6.31
N PRO A 94 -21.60 9.56 7.36
CA PRO A 94 -22.64 10.54 7.14
C PRO A 94 -22.05 11.61 6.24
N SER A 95 -22.74 11.79 5.12
CA SER A 95 -22.50 12.73 4.05
C SER A 95 -21.98 14.08 4.55
N LEU A 96 -20.91 14.56 3.89
CA LEU A 96 -20.54 15.96 3.69
C LEU A 96 -20.74 16.89 4.90
N THR A 97 -19.63 17.33 5.52
CA THR A 97 -19.65 18.54 6.35
C THR A 97 -20.00 19.73 5.45
N ILE A 98 -21.29 20.09 5.41
CA ILE A 98 -21.74 21.34 4.78
C ILE A 98 -21.30 22.46 5.71
N PHE A 99 -20.39 23.31 5.25
CA PHE A 99 -20.11 24.56 5.93
C PHE A 99 -21.34 25.45 5.79
N THR A 100 -22.11 25.58 6.87
CA THR A 100 -23.22 26.53 6.94
C THR A 100 -22.64 27.92 7.22
N THR A 101 -22.99 28.92 6.42
CA THR A 101 -22.77 30.33 6.78
C THR A 101 -23.74 30.72 7.89
N GLU A 102 -23.26 31.52 8.84
CA GLU A 102 -24.06 32.03 9.95
C GLU A 102 -25.19 32.93 9.42
N GLY A 103 -26.44 32.61 9.77
CA GLY A 103 -27.65 33.30 9.28
C GLY A 103 -28.43 32.44 8.28
N GLY A 104 -29.33 31.60 8.80
CA GLY A 104 -30.09 30.64 8.00
C GLY A 104 -30.99 31.28 6.93
N ALA A 105 -30.99 30.66 5.75
CA ALA A 105 -32.06 30.78 4.78
C ALA A 105 -32.12 29.50 3.91
N GLU A 106 -33.22 28.75 4.12
CA GLU A 106 -33.95 27.89 3.17
C GLU A 106 -33.16 26.78 2.46
N THR A 107 -33.35 25.56 2.96
CA THR A 107 -32.85 24.30 2.42
C THR A 107 -33.36 24.06 0.99
N TRP A 108 -32.52 24.28 0.00
CA TRP A 108 -32.70 23.70 -1.33
C TRP A 108 -32.56 22.17 -1.22
N CYS A 109 -33.67 21.47 -1.05
CA CYS A 109 -33.74 20.02 -1.23
C CYS A 109 -33.65 19.70 -2.73
N GLY A 110 -32.45 19.83 -3.30
CA GLY A 110 -32.13 19.20 -4.58
C GLY A 110 -32.41 17.71 -4.46
N ARG A 111 -33.25 17.17 -5.35
CA ARG A 111 -33.70 15.76 -5.40
C ARG A 111 -32.64 14.81 -4.83
N LEU A 112 -32.94 14.23 -3.66
CA LEU A 112 -32.29 13.01 -3.17
C LEU A 112 -32.66 11.88 -4.14
N ASN A 113 -31.94 11.81 -5.26
CA ASN A 113 -31.98 10.67 -6.13
C ASN A 113 -30.56 10.25 -6.45
N THR A 114 -29.91 9.71 -5.43
CA THR A 114 -28.96 8.64 -5.62
C THR A 114 -29.08 7.81 -4.35
N ALA A 115 -29.94 6.79 -4.38
CA ALA A 115 -29.71 5.63 -3.55
C ALA A 115 -28.22 5.35 -3.68
N SER A 116 -27.47 5.55 -2.60
CA SER A 116 -26.05 5.31 -2.60
C SER A 116 -25.89 3.85 -2.99
N ILE A 117 -25.59 3.62 -4.26
CA ILE A 117 -25.10 2.33 -4.72
C ILE A 117 -23.81 2.21 -3.96
N GLN A 118 -23.87 1.60 -2.78
CA GLN A 118 -22.70 1.19 -2.04
C GLN A 118 -21.96 0.31 -3.02
N ARG A 119 -20.91 0.85 -3.63
CA ARG A 119 -20.09 0.10 -4.55
C ARG A 119 -19.49 -1.02 -3.72
N LYS A 120 -19.97 -2.24 -3.93
CA LYS A 120 -19.37 -3.43 -3.35
C LYS A 120 -17.90 -3.41 -3.72
N GLY A 121 -17.04 -3.47 -2.71
CA GLY A 121 -15.60 -3.59 -2.92
C GLY A 121 -15.27 -4.87 -3.69
N LEU A 122 -14.10 -4.92 -4.32
CA LEU A 122 -13.66 -6.09 -5.10
C LEU A 122 -13.70 -7.40 -4.28
N LEU A 123 -13.53 -7.31 -2.97
CA LEU A 123 -13.48 -8.44 -2.03
C LEU A 123 -14.72 -8.54 -1.11
N ASP A 124 -15.75 -7.74 -1.37
CA ASP A 124 -16.89 -7.57 -0.46
C ASP A 124 -17.86 -8.76 -0.46
N SER A 125 -17.85 -9.57 -1.53
CA SER A 125 -18.63 -10.82 -1.64
C SER A 125 -17.79 -12.08 -1.41
N CYS A 126 -16.58 -11.94 -0.89
CA CYS A 126 -15.50 -12.91 -1.03
C CYS A 126 -15.07 -13.49 0.33
N ASP A 127 -16.00 -14.11 1.07
CA ASP A 127 -15.77 -14.55 2.47
C ASP A 127 -14.80 -15.73 2.62
N ASP A 128 -14.74 -16.59 1.59
CA ASP A 128 -13.85 -17.75 1.48
C ASP A 128 -12.48 -17.41 0.88
N ARG A 129 -12.11 -16.12 0.84
CA ARG A 129 -10.85 -15.69 0.25
C ARG A 129 -9.64 -16.29 0.96
N GLU A 130 -8.80 -16.94 0.18
CA GLU A 130 -7.46 -17.36 0.56
C GLU A 130 -6.46 -16.33 0.01
N VAL A 131 -5.61 -15.82 0.89
CA VAL A 131 -4.58 -14.84 0.55
C VAL A 131 -3.23 -15.51 0.65
N SER A 132 -2.44 -15.34 -0.40
CA SER A 132 -1.13 -15.94 -0.59
C SER A 132 -0.16 -14.87 -1.03
N ALA A 133 1.11 -14.91 -0.58
CA ALA A 133 2.12 -13.92 -0.93
C ALA A 133 3.42 -14.60 -1.35
N ASP A 134 4.23 -13.94 -2.19
CA ASP A 134 5.54 -14.43 -2.63
C ASP A 134 6.57 -14.38 -1.50
N LEU A 135 6.41 -15.33 -0.57
CA LEU A 135 7.26 -15.56 0.58
C LEU A 135 7.90 -16.94 0.46
N PRO A 136 9.04 -17.18 1.14
CA PRO A 136 9.71 -18.49 1.12
C PRO A 136 8.84 -19.65 1.63
N GLU A 137 7.81 -19.32 2.43
CA GLU A 137 6.84 -20.24 3.02
C GLU A 137 5.71 -20.63 2.04
N TRP A 138 5.65 -19.97 0.87
CA TRP A 138 4.57 -20.15 -0.10
C TRP A 138 4.82 -21.36 -1.02
N ASP A 139 4.46 -22.53 -0.51
CA ASP A 139 4.75 -23.81 -1.16
C ASP A 139 3.62 -24.34 -2.08
N LYS A 140 2.39 -23.80 -1.99
CA LYS A 140 1.21 -24.31 -2.71
C LYS A 140 0.58 -23.24 -3.60
N HIS A 141 1.17 -22.97 -4.76
CA HIS A 141 0.52 -22.11 -5.77
C HIS A 141 -0.49 -22.93 -6.61
N PRO A 142 -1.53 -22.31 -7.19
CA PRO A 142 -2.35 -22.93 -8.23
C PRO A 142 -1.50 -23.32 -9.44
N ASP A 143 -1.75 -24.48 -10.07
CA ASP A 143 -0.91 -25.02 -11.15
C ASP A 143 -0.65 -24.05 -12.32
N VAL A 144 -1.57 -23.11 -12.56
CA VAL A 144 -1.44 -22.05 -13.57
C VAL A 144 -0.22 -21.16 -13.32
N ILE A 145 0.08 -20.84 -12.06
CA ILE A 145 1.24 -20.02 -11.66
C ILE A 145 2.55 -20.82 -11.77
N ARG A 146 2.53 -22.14 -11.56
CA ARG A 146 3.75 -22.98 -11.68
C ARG A 146 4.36 -22.89 -13.07
N ARG A 147 3.49 -22.82 -14.08
CA ARG A 147 3.87 -22.91 -15.49
C ARG A 147 4.61 -21.66 -15.96
N THR A 148 4.33 -20.50 -15.37
CA THR A 148 4.84 -19.21 -15.86
C THR A 148 6.21 -18.84 -15.32
N THR A 149 6.73 -19.52 -14.29
CA THR A 149 7.96 -19.17 -13.51
C THR A 149 7.94 -17.79 -12.84
N LEU A 150 7.11 -16.87 -13.32
CA LEU A 150 6.80 -15.58 -12.73
C LEU A 150 5.81 -15.77 -11.59
N ARG A 151 6.15 -15.20 -10.44
CA ARG A 151 5.33 -15.23 -9.22
C ARG A 151 4.85 -13.81 -8.94
N PRO A 152 3.53 -13.58 -8.88
CA PRO A 152 3.00 -12.30 -8.45
C PRO A 152 3.27 -12.08 -6.96
N ASP A 153 3.39 -10.83 -6.53
CA ASP A 153 3.71 -10.50 -5.14
C ASP A 153 2.65 -11.02 -4.13
N ILE A 154 1.36 -10.86 -4.46
CA ILE A 154 0.23 -11.38 -3.66
C ILE A 154 -0.86 -11.90 -4.60
N VAL A 155 -1.45 -13.05 -4.23
CA VAL A 155 -2.60 -13.66 -4.89
C VAL A 155 -3.74 -13.79 -3.90
N ILE A 156 -4.94 -13.41 -4.33
CA ILE A 156 -6.18 -13.58 -3.58
C ILE A 156 -7.11 -14.45 -4.41
N LEU A 157 -7.54 -15.57 -3.83
CA LEU A 157 -8.38 -16.57 -4.47
C LEU A 157 -9.70 -16.70 -3.73
N SER A 158 -10.81 -16.71 -4.45
CA SER A 158 -12.08 -17.24 -3.94
C SER A 158 -12.68 -18.19 -4.93
N LEU A 159 -12.95 -19.40 -4.45
CA LEU A 159 -13.53 -20.46 -5.25
C LEU A 159 -15.04 -20.29 -5.37
N SER A 160 -15.69 -19.78 -4.31
CA SER A 160 -17.14 -19.52 -4.29
C SER A 160 -17.54 -18.48 -5.33
N THR A 161 -16.77 -17.39 -5.45
CA THR A 161 -17.02 -16.30 -6.41
C THR A 161 -16.24 -16.47 -7.72
N ARG A 162 -15.37 -17.48 -7.81
CA ARG A 162 -14.44 -17.73 -8.94
C ARG A 162 -13.58 -16.51 -9.26
N GLN A 163 -13.13 -15.80 -8.23
CA GLN A 163 -12.28 -14.62 -8.37
C GLN A 163 -10.82 -14.99 -8.13
N PHE A 164 -9.96 -14.51 -9.04
CA PHE A 164 -8.51 -14.64 -8.97
C PHE A 164 -7.92 -13.23 -9.14
N ILE A 165 -7.31 -12.71 -8.08
CA ILE A 165 -6.77 -11.33 -8.06
C ILE A 165 -5.27 -11.43 -7.80
N MET A 166 -4.50 -10.76 -8.65
CA MET A 166 -3.06 -10.59 -8.47
C MET A 166 -2.77 -9.15 -8.08
N VAL A 167 -1.85 -8.97 -7.14
CA VAL A 167 -1.34 -7.67 -6.71
C VAL A 167 0.16 -7.67 -6.93
N GLU A 168 0.65 -6.59 -7.54
CA GLU A 168 2.07 -6.34 -7.83
C GLU A 168 2.48 -5.00 -7.17
N HIS A 169 3.76 -4.86 -6.82
CA HIS A 169 4.35 -3.71 -6.12
C HIS A 169 5.14 -2.75 -7.01
#